data_AF-O27344-F1
#
_entry.id   AF-O27344-F1
#
_cell.length_a   1.000
_cell.length_b   1.000
_cell.length_c   1.000
_cell.angle_alpha   90.00
_cell.angle_beta   90.00
_cell.angle_gamma   90.00
#
_symmetry.space_group_name_H-M   'P 1'
#
loop_
_entity.id
_entity.type
_entity.pdbx_description
1 polymer ?
#
loop_
_entity_poly.entity_id
_entity_poly.type
_entity_poly.pdbx_seq_one_letter_code
_entity_poly.pdbx_strand_id
1 'polypeptide(L)'
;MVDEGILREVYRVLEDRRDRPIDSYTSRLMRDDDKMAEDKILEKIGEEAAEVIIASKNDENLVEEAADLIFHTLLLLVYKGVPLDSLLEEFAARRK
;
A
#
# COMPACT_ATOMS: atom_id res chain seq x y z
N MET A 1 -21.50 6.14 -5.97
CA MET A 1 -20.34 7.02 -6.20
C MET A 1 -19.23 6.55 -5.28
N VAL A 2 -17.98 6.51 -5.75
CA VAL A 2 -16.84 6.17 -4.89
C VAL A 2 -16.56 7.38 -4.00
N ASP A 3 -16.37 7.14 -2.70
CA ASP A 3 -15.98 8.18 -1.76
C ASP A 3 -14.50 8.54 -1.95
N GLU A 4 -14.20 9.84 -2.03
CA GLU A 4 -12.82 10.34 -2.09
C GLU A 4 -12.05 10.06 -0.78
N GLY A 5 -12.78 9.79 0.32
CA GLY A 5 -12.24 9.34 1.59
C GLY A 5 -11.72 7.89 1.60
N ILE A 6 -11.87 7.13 0.51
CA ILE A 6 -11.53 5.70 0.49
C ILE A 6 -10.07 5.42 0.83
N LEU A 7 -9.12 6.25 0.39
CA LEU A 7 -7.71 6.05 0.73
C LEU A 7 -7.45 6.21 2.23
N ARG A 8 -8.17 7.12 2.90
CA ARG A 8 -8.09 7.30 4.36
C ARG A 8 -8.77 6.16 5.11
N GLU A 9 -9.81 5.56 4.54
CA GLU A 9 -10.42 4.35 5.10
C GLU A 9 -9.48 3.15 4.99
N VAL A 10 -8.90 2.91 3.81
CA VAL A 10 -7.90 1.87 3.59
C VAL A 10 -6.72 2.05 4.55
N TYR A 11 -6.19 3.27 4.68
CA TYR A 11 -5.08 3.54 5.60
C TYR A 11 -5.42 3.19 7.05
N ARG A 12 -6.61 3.58 7.52
CA ARG A 12 -7.08 3.24 8.87
C ARG A 12 -7.24 1.74 9.07
N VAL A 13 -7.72 1.01 8.05
CA VAL A 13 -7.79 -0.45 8.10
C VAL A 13 -6.39 -1.05 8.19
N LEU A 14 -5.43 -0.55 7.42
CA LEU A 14 -4.04 -1.00 7.49
C LEU A 14 -3.43 -0.76 8.87
N GLU A 15 -3.67 0.41 9.48
CA GLU A 15 -3.25 0.73 10.85
C GLU A 15 -3.89 -0.24 11.87
N ASP A 16 -5.20 -0.50 11.75
CA ASP A 16 -5.88 -1.49 12.61
C ASP A 16 -5.30 -2.90 12.42
N ARG A 17 -4.92 -3.30 11.20
CA ARG A 17 -4.28 -4.60 10.95
C ARG A 17 -2.86 -4.68 11.49
N ARG A 18 -2.13 -3.57 11.55
CA ARG A 18 -0.80 -3.48 12.17
C ARG A 18 -0.92 -3.61 13.69
N ASP A 19 -1.83 -2.86 14.30
CA ASP A 19 -1.94 -2.72 15.76
C ASP A 19 -2.80 -3.82 16.40
N ARG A 20 -3.75 -4.37 15.64
CA ARG A 20 -4.64 -5.48 16.03
C ARG A 20 -4.65 -6.56 14.93
N PRO A 21 -3.55 -7.31 14.78
CA PRO A 21 -3.44 -8.33 13.74
C PRO A 21 -4.57 -9.36 13.83
N ILE A 22 -5.18 -9.66 12.68
CA ILE A 22 -6.13 -10.77 12.52
C ILE A 22 -5.53 -11.85 11.62
N ASP A 23 -6.25 -12.94 11.39
CA ASP A 23 -5.86 -13.92 10.37
C ASP A 23 -6.23 -13.40 8.97
N SER A 24 -5.40 -12.49 8.45
CA SER A 24 -5.54 -11.92 7.10
C SER A 24 -4.18 -11.83 6.41
N TYR A 25 -4.19 -11.73 5.08
CA TYR A 25 -2.99 -11.54 4.26
C TYR A 25 -2.16 -10.33 4.73
N THR A 26 -2.78 -9.16 4.83
CA THR A 26 -2.11 -7.91 5.26
C THR A 26 -1.50 -8.02 6.65
N SER A 27 -2.22 -8.63 7.61
CA SER A 27 -1.70 -8.83 8.96
C SER A 27 -0.49 -9.76 8.93
N ARG A 28 -0.50 -10.81 8.11
CA ARG A 28 0.63 -11.75 7.96
C ARG A 28 1.85 -11.10 7.30
N LEU A 29 1.66 -10.19 6.33
CA LEU A 29 2.77 -9.43 5.76
C LEU A 29 3.44 -8.51 6.79
N MET A 30 2.66 -7.89 7.68
CA MET A 30 3.18 -7.02 8.73
C MET A 30 3.68 -7.76 9.98
N ARG A 31 3.48 -9.08 10.07
CA ARG A 31 4.06 -9.86 11.16
C ARG A 31 5.56 -9.94 10.95
N ASP A 32 6.29 -9.36 11.88
CA ASP A 32 7.76 -9.35 11.89
C ASP A 32 8.34 -10.69 12.38
N ASP A 33 7.72 -11.79 11.95
CA ASP A 33 8.27 -13.13 12.08
C ASP A 33 9.62 -13.13 11.34
N ASP A 34 10.68 -13.46 12.06
CA ASP A 34 12.07 -13.49 11.58
C ASP A 34 12.70 -12.15 11.16
N LYS A 35 12.11 -11.00 11.57
CA LYS A 35 12.56 -9.65 11.16
C LYS A 35 12.47 -9.40 9.64
N MET A 36 11.56 -10.08 8.96
CA MET A 36 11.43 -10.06 7.50
C MET A 36 10.16 -9.34 7.02
N ALA A 37 9.38 -8.69 7.89
CA ALA A 37 8.13 -8.04 7.47
C ALA A 37 8.40 -6.93 6.43
N GLU A 38 9.41 -6.09 6.70
CA GLU A 38 9.80 -5.03 5.76
C GLU A 38 10.24 -5.62 4.41
N ASP A 39 11.07 -6.66 4.43
CA ASP A 39 11.55 -7.31 3.20
C ASP A 39 10.40 -7.87 2.35
N LYS A 40 9.41 -8.53 2.98
CA LYS A 40 8.22 -9.06 2.29
C LYS A 40 7.36 -7.95 1.68
N ILE A 41 7.20 -6.82 2.38
CA ILE A 41 6.46 -5.66 1.87
C ILE A 41 7.21 -5.04 0.68
N LEU A 42 8.53 -4.88 0.80
CA LEU A 42 9.37 -4.33 -0.27
C LEU A 42 9.42 -5.24 -1.50
N GLU A 43 9.46 -6.56 -1.31
CA GLU A 43 9.35 -7.54 -2.39
C GLU A 43 8.05 -7.34 -3.19
N LYS A 44 6.91 -7.24 -2.49
CA LYS A 44 5.62 -6.96 -3.13
C LYS A 44 5.61 -5.63 -3.88
N ILE A 45 6.13 -4.55 -3.31
CA ILE A 45 6.21 -3.27 -4.03
C ILE A 45 7.01 -3.41 -5.34
N GLY A 46 8.10 -4.18 -5.33
CA GLY A 46 8.90 -4.45 -6.53
C GLY A 46 8.14 -5.26 -7.59
N GLU A 47 7.40 -6.28 -7.16
CA GLU A 47 6.54 -7.11 -8.01
C GLU A 47 5.44 -6.27 -8.68
N GLU A 48 4.63 -5.54 -7.88
CA GLU A 48 3.53 -4.73 -8.39
C GLU A 48 4.02 -3.61 -9.33
N ALA A 49 5.20 -3.05 -9.07
CA ALA A 49 5.79 -2.06 -9.96
C ALA A 49 6.13 -2.66 -11.34
N ALA A 50 6.62 -3.89 -11.40
CA ALA A 50 6.85 -4.59 -12.64
C ALA A 50 5.52 -4.95 -13.34
N GLU A 51 4.52 -5.37 -12.58
CA GLU A 51 3.19 -5.72 -13.11
C GLU A 51 2.47 -4.50 -13.70
N VAL A 52 2.52 -3.33 -13.05
CA VAL A 52 2.02 -2.06 -13.62
C VAL A 52 2.66 -1.75 -14.97
N ILE A 53 3.97 -1.94 -15.11
CA ILE A 53 4.69 -1.71 -16.37
C ILE A 53 4.18 -2.68 -17.44
N ILE A 54 4.06 -3.97 -17.11
CA ILE A 54 3.60 -5.01 -18.05
C ILE A 54 2.14 -4.77 -18.45
N ALA A 55 1.28 -4.47 -17.48
CA ALA A 55 -0.13 -4.12 -17.68
C ALA A 55 -0.30 -2.93 -18.63
N SER A 56 0.50 -1.88 -18.45
CA SER A 56 0.52 -0.74 -19.38
C SER A 56 1.04 -1.11 -20.77
N LYS A 57 1.96 -2.07 -20.88
CA LYS A 57 2.50 -2.52 -22.18
C LYS A 57 1.53 -3.42 -22.94
N ASN A 58 0.66 -4.12 -22.23
CA ASN A 58 -0.31 -5.07 -22.79
C ASN A 58 -1.73 -4.49 -22.89
N ASP A 59 -1.98 -3.29 -22.35
CA ASP A 59 -3.31 -2.66 -22.24
C ASP A 59 -4.32 -3.52 -21.46
N GLU A 60 -3.85 -4.24 -20.44
CA GLU A 60 -4.63 -5.17 -19.60
C GLU A 60 -4.39 -4.88 -18.12
N ASN A 61 -5.41 -5.00 -17.26
CA ASN A 61 -5.33 -4.91 -15.79
C ASN A 61 -4.66 -3.66 -15.16
N LEU A 62 -4.32 -2.63 -15.93
CA LEU A 62 -3.54 -1.48 -15.45
C LEU A 62 -4.08 -0.81 -14.16
N VAL A 63 -5.40 -0.69 -14.02
CA VAL A 63 -6.01 -0.10 -12.81
C VAL A 63 -5.86 -1.02 -11.60
N GLU A 64 -5.93 -2.34 -11.80
CA GLU A 64 -5.77 -3.36 -10.76
C GLU A 64 -4.34 -3.35 -10.24
N GLU A 65 -3.35 -3.46 -11.13
CA GLU A 65 -1.92 -3.43 -10.74
C GLU A 65 -1.53 -2.09 -10.11
N ALA A 66 -2.09 -0.98 -10.63
CA ALA A 66 -1.84 0.33 -10.03
C ALA A 66 -2.45 0.44 -8.62
N ALA A 67 -3.63 -0.17 -8.39
CA ALA A 67 -4.23 -0.23 -7.07
C ALA A 67 -3.39 -1.07 -6.11
N ASP A 68 -2.85 -2.20 -6.56
CA ASP A 68 -2.00 -3.07 -5.74
C ASP A 68 -0.65 -2.43 -5.41
N LEU A 69 -0.02 -1.74 -6.37
CA LEU A 69 1.18 -0.95 -6.11
C LEU A 69 0.93 0.15 -5.06
N ILE A 70 -0.18 0.88 -5.20
CA ILE A 70 -0.55 1.93 -4.23
C ILE A 70 -0.85 1.30 -2.87
N PHE A 71 -1.59 0.18 -2.83
CA PHE A 71 -1.92 -0.52 -1.60
C PHE A 71 -0.68 -0.97 -0.84
N HIS A 72 0.28 -1.62 -1.51
CA HIS A 72 1.53 -2.05 -0.88
C HIS A 72 2.42 -0.87 -0.48
N THR A 73 2.38 0.24 -1.22
CA THR A 73 3.06 1.49 -0.81
C THR A 73 2.45 2.05 0.47
N LEU A 74 1.11 2.13 0.58
CA LEU A 74 0.44 2.54 1.81
C LEU A 74 0.73 1.58 2.97
N LEU A 75 0.79 0.27 2.69
CA LEU A 75 1.15 -0.75 3.67
C LEU A 75 2.55 -0.50 4.26
N LEU A 76 3.54 -0.18 3.42
CA LEU A 76 4.87 0.20 3.88
C LEU A 76 4.83 1.45 4.76
N LEU A 77 4.11 2.49 4.36
CA LEU A 77 4.01 3.74 5.14
C LEU A 77 3.40 3.49 6.53
N VAL A 78 2.33 2.69 6.60
CA VAL A 78 1.73 2.25 7.86
C VAL A 78 2.72 1.45 8.69
N TYR A 79 3.40 0.48 8.08
CA TYR A 79 4.41 -0.35 8.77
C TYR A 79 5.53 0.51 9.37
N LYS A 80 5.99 1.53 8.65
CA LYS A 80 7.03 2.49 9.12
C LYS A 80 6.49 3.58 10.06
N GLY A 81 5.19 3.57 10.38
CA GLY A 81 4.56 4.55 11.28
C GLY A 81 4.46 5.96 10.70
N VAL A 82 4.47 6.09 9.37
CA VAL A 82 4.30 7.39 8.69
C VAL A 82 2.81 7.79 8.77
N PRO A 83 2.47 9.03 9.14
CA PRO A 83 1.07 9.49 9.07
C PRO A 83 0.63 9.71 7.62
N LEU A 84 -0.61 9.31 7.27
CA LEU A 84 -1.19 9.56 5.94
C LEU A 84 -1.13 11.04 5.54
N ASP A 85 -1.34 11.96 6.49
CA ASP A 85 -1.34 13.39 6.20
C ASP A 85 0.02 13.87 5.66
N SER A 86 1.13 13.25 6.07
CA SER A 86 2.47 13.54 5.51
C SER A 86 2.52 13.23 4.00
N LEU A 87 1.93 12.10 3.58
CA LEU A 87 1.83 11.74 2.16
C LEU A 87 0.93 12.72 1.40
N LEU A 88 -0.19 13.12 1.99
CA LEU A 88 -1.14 14.04 1.36
C LEU A 88 -0.57 15.46 1.21
N GLU A 89 0.21 15.94 2.17
CA GLU A 89 0.95 17.20 2.08
C GLU A 89 1.95 17.18 0.92
N GLU A 90 2.64 16.06 0.73
CA GLU A 90 3.59 15.84 -0.36
C GLU A 90 2.87 15.84 -1.73
N PHE A 91 1.67 15.25 -1.82
CA PHE A 91 0.83 15.39 -3.02
C PHE A 91 0.31 16.82 -3.22
N ALA A 92 -0.09 17.51 -2.16
CA ALA A 92 -0.54 18.90 -2.25
C ALA A 92 0.57 19.84 -2.74
N ALA A 93 1.83 19.56 -2.39
CA ALA A 93 3.00 20.26 -2.90
C ALA A 93 3.22 20.04 -4.41
N ARG A 94 2.98 18.82 -4.93
CA ARG A 94 3.09 18.47 -6.36
C ARG A 94 2.00 19.07 -7.25
N ARG A 95 0.91 19.56 -6.66
CA ARG A 95 -0.21 20.18 -7.41
C ARG A 95 0.13 21.58 -7.94
N LYS A 96 1.20 22.21 -7.44
CA LYS A 96 1.64 23.56 -7.83
C LYS A 96 2.42 23.53 -9.13
#